data_AF-A0AAJ0ASJ6-F1
#
_entry.id   AF-A0AAJ0ASJ6-F1
#
_cell.length_a   1.000
_cell.length_b   1.000
_cell.length_c   1.000
_cell.angle_alpha   90.00
_cell.angle_beta   90.00
_cell.angle_gamma   90.00
#
_symmetry.space_group_name_H-M   'P 1'
#
loop_
_entity.id
_entity.type
_entity.pdbx_description
1 polymer ?
#
loop_
_entity_poly.entity_id
_entity_poly.type
_entity_poly.pdbx_seq_one_letter_code
_entity_poly.pdbx_strand_id
1 'polypeptide(L)'
;MPTTIILREDYLYFWAYTAFFQLSRTSRSSPSFASKLEAGLHRFGLLDAHDDWCGDVVELAAISDARDFSIEELDTWNYYVPEDREVSEWHLYYAFVITWNKEHSIAKRTGLAKVYQRAFDVASFHPGKKWKETTLG
;
A
#
# COMPACT_ATOMS: atom_id res chain seq x y z
N MET A 1 -1.68 -12.97 -23.98
CA MET A 1 -0.94 -12.34 -25.07
C MET A 1 -1.39 -10.89 -25.12
N PRO A 2 -0.63 -9.90 -24.61
CA PRO A 2 -1.05 -8.51 -24.71
C PRO A 2 -0.92 -8.03 -26.16
N THR A 3 -1.99 -7.40 -26.64
CA THR A 3 -2.10 -6.71 -27.92
C THR A 3 -1.18 -5.49 -27.91
N THR A 4 -0.42 -5.28 -28.98
CA THR A 4 0.61 -4.26 -29.18
C THR A 4 0.19 -2.87 -28.67
N ILE A 5 0.58 -2.53 -27.43
CA ILE A 5 0.54 -1.16 -26.91
C ILE A 5 1.83 -0.50 -27.39
N ILE A 6 1.72 0.65 -28.07
CA ILE A 6 2.89 1.50 -28.34
C ILE A 6 3.41 1.92 -26.96
N LEU A 7 4.47 1.26 -26.50
CA LEU A 7 5.11 1.55 -25.22
C LEU A 7 5.73 2.93 -25.31
N ARG A 8 5.38 3.80 -24.37
CA ARG A 8 6.02 5.10 -24.25
C ARG A 8 7.22 4.99 -23.33
N GLU A 9 8.33 5.63 -23.70
CA GLU A 9 9.58 5.60 -22.94
C GLU A 9 9.47 6.30 -21.57
N ASP A 10 8.48 7.18 -21.40
CA ASP A 10 8.22 7.89 -20.14
C ASP A 10 7.34 7.11 -19.15
N TYR A 11 6.85 5.91 -19.52
CA TYR A 11 5.96 5.11 -18.68
C TYR A 11 6.60 3.80 -18.20
N LEU A 12 6.25 3.41 -16.98
CA LEU A 12 6.60 2.12 -16.40
C LEU A 12 5.42 1.15 -16.54
N TYR A 13 5.64 0.06 -17.26
CA TYR A 13 4.66 -1.01 -17.47
C TYR A 13 5.06 -2.22 -16.63
N PHE A 14 4.16 -2.69 -15.77
CA PHE A 14 4.45 -3.83 -14.90
C PHE A 14 3.17 -4.57 -14.51
N TRP A 15 3.36 -5.82 -14.12
CA TRP A 15 2.32 -6.61 -13.46
C TRP A 15 2.61 -6.68 -11.97
N ALA A 16 1.59 -6.48 -11.15
CA ALA A 16 1.69 -6.52 -9.71
C ALA A 16 0.40 -7.05 -9.08
N TYR A 17 0.50 -7.52 -7.84
CA TYR A 17 -0.69 -7.69 -7.01
C TYR A 17 -1.20 -6.32 -6.59
N THR A 18 -2.47 -6.05 -6.83
CA THR A 18 -3.16 -4.86 -6.35
C THR A 18 -4.29 -5.21 -5.39
N ALA A 19 -4.53 -4.31 -4.44
CA ALA A 19 -5.59 -4.43 -3.45
C ALA A 19 -5.99 -3.06 -2.93
N PHE A 20 -7.21 -2.95 -2.41
CA PHE A 20 -7.75 -1.70 -1.89
C PHE A 20 -7.67 -1.67 -0.37
N PHE A 21 -7.23 -0.54 0.17
CA PHE A 21 -7.10 -0.30 1.60
C PHE A 21 -7.56 1.12 1.92
N GLN A 22 -7.98 1.36 3.15
CA GLN A 22 -8.39 2.67 3.61
C GLN A 22 -7.26 3.34 4.37
N LEU A 23 -7.05 4.64 4.16
CA LEU A 23 -6.06 5.41 4.90
C LEU A 23 -6.63 5.88 6.24
N SER A 24 -5.85 5.71 7.32
CA SER A 24 -6.11 6.29 8.63
C SER A 24 -5.13 7.42 8.93
N ARG A 25 -5.66 8.59 9.28
CA ARG A 25 -4.87 9.73 9.77
C ARG A 25 -4.50 9.61 11.25
N THR A 26 -4.98 8.58 11.93
CA THR A 26 -4.72 8.37 13.34
C THR A 26 -3.28 7.92 13.53
N SER A 27 -2.43 8.87 13.94
CA SER A 27 -1.08 8.57 14.40
C SER A 27 -1.16 8.06 15.84
N ARG A 28 -0.56 6.89 16.10
CA ARG A 28 -0.38 6.35 17.46
C ARG A 28 1.04 6.58 17.98
N SER A 29 1.89 7.22 17.17
CA SER A 29 3.22 7.69 17.56
C SER A 29 3.10 8.72 18.68
N SER A 30 3.83 8.51 19.78
CA SER A 30 4.00 9.57 20.78
C SER A 30 4.90 10.68 20.21
N PRO A 31 4.88 11.90 20.78
CA PRO A 31 5.73 13.01 20.34
C PRO A 31 7.23 12.69 20.33
N SER A 32 7.67 11.68 21.09
CA SER A 32 9.05 11.19 21.14
C SER A 32 9.45 10.31 19.96
N PHE A 33 8.51 9.82 19.15
CA PHE A 33 8.72 8.98 17.96
C PHE A 33 8.25 9.65 16.66
N ALA A 34 7.91 10.94 16.70
CA ALA A 34 7.52 11.68 15.52
C ALA A 34 8.69 11.75 14.51
N SER A 35 8.63 10.93 13.47
CA SER A 35 9.57 10.99 12.35
C SER A 35 9.59 12.38 11.74
N LYS A 36 10.79 12.93 11.51
CA LYS A 36 10.99 14.16 10.73
C LYS A 36 10.69 13.87 9.26
N LEU A 37 9.44 14.07 8.86
CA LEU A 37 9.06 14.10 7.46
C LEU A 37 9.40 15.47 6.86
N GLU A 38 9.71 15.51 5.57
CA GLU A 38 9.80 16.77 4.83
C GLU A 38 8.44 17.49 4.82
N ALA A 39 8.48 18.81 4.68
CA ALA A 39 7.26 19.63 4.66
C ALA A 39 6.30 19.17 3.54
N GLY A 40 5.05 18.91 3.90
CA GLY A 40 4.01 18.45 2.97
C GLY A 40 3.89 16.93 2.85
N LEU A 41 4.77 16.15 3.47
CA LEU A 41 4.61 14.69 3.57
C LEU A 41 3.80 14.32 4.82
N HIS A 42 2.92 13.35 4.63
CA HIS A 42 2.04 12.82 5.68
C HIS A 42 2.19 11.32 5.79
N ARG A 43 2.02 10.80 7.01
CA ARG A 43 1.94 9.37 7.28
C ARG A 43 0.51 8.98 7.58
N PHE A 44 0.17 7.78 7.15
CA PHE A 44 -1.12 7.19 7.34
C PHE A 44 -0.91 5.74 7.79
N GLY A 45 -1.75 5.28 8.72
CA GLY A 45 -1.99 3.84 8.85
C GLY A 45 -2.88 3.38 7.71
N LEU A 46 -2.96 2.07 7.47
CA LEU A 46 -4.04 1.49 6.69
C LEU A 46 -5.07 0.85 7.63
N LEU A 47 -6.34 0.87 7.24
CA LEU A 47 -7.41 0.12 7.90
C LEU A 47 -7.80 -1.06 7.01
N ASP A 48 -8.27 -2.11 7.65
CA ASP A 48 -8.82 -3.27 6.97
C ASP A 48 -10.29 -3.05 6.60
N ALA A 49 -10.85 -4.02 5.87
CA ALA A 49 -12.26 -4.02 5.52
C ALA A 49 -13.21 -4.40 6.69
N HIS A 50 -12.69 -4.64 7.90
CA HIS A 50 -13.48 -5.18 9.02
C HIS A 50 -14.04 -4.08 9.94
N ASP A 51 -13.40 -2.91 10.03
CA ASP A 51 -13.90 -1.79 10.85
C ASP A 51 -13.74 -0.41 10.16
N ASP A 52 -14.83 0.35 10.21
CA ASP A 52 -14.98 1.79 9.92
C ASP A 52 -14.96 2.25 8.43
N TRP A 53 -16.16 2.47 7.88
CA TRP A 53 -16.42 2.84 6.47
C TRP A 53 -16.02 4.27 6.05
N CYS A 54 -15.61 5.14 6.99
CA CYS A 54 -15.34 6.55 6.70
C CYS A 54 -13.84 6.83 6.51
N GLY A 55 -13.41 6.96 5.25
CA GLY A 55 -12.03 7.31 4.90
C GLY A 55 -11.74 7.20 3.41
N ASP A 56 -10.59 7.70 2.98
CA ASP A 56 -10.17 7.63 1.59
C ASP A 56 -9.63 6.22 1.29
N VAL A 57 -10.34 5.49 0.43
CA VAL A 57 -9.91 4.18 -0.09
C VAL A 57 -8.91 4.40 -1.21
N VAL A 58 -7.75 3.75 -1.11
CA VAL A 58 -6.66 3.81 -2.08
C VAL A 58 -6.33 2.43 -2.62
N GLU A 59 -5.87 2.37 -3.87
CA GLU A 59 -5.32 1.15 -4.46
C GLU A 59 -3.81 1.09 -4.18
N LEU A 60 -3.36 -0.06 -3.68
CA LEU A 60 -1.94 -0.38 -3.50
C LEU A 60 -1.50 -1.36 -4.57
N ALA A 61 -0.30 -1.17 -5.13
CA ALA A 61 0.36 -2.11 -6.02
C ALA A 61 1.65 -2.63 -5.35
N ALA A 62 1.72 -3.93 -5.07
CA ALA A 62 2.88 -4.60 -4.50
C ALA A 62 4.01 -4.71 -5.54
N ILE A 63 5.14 -4.05 -5.28
CA ILE A 63 6.24 -3.91 -6.24
C ILE A 63 7.36 -4.92 -5.96
N SER A 64 7.65 -5.18 -4.69
CA SER A 64 8.65 -6.15 -4.28
C SER A 64 8.38 -6.65 -2.87
N ASP A 65 9.00 -7.76 -2.51
CA ASP A 65 9.11 -8.15 -1.11
C ASP A 65 9.89 -7.11 -0.32
N ALA A 66 9.55 -6.98 0.95
CA ALA A 66 10.26 -6.16 1.92
C ALA A 66 10.60 -7.01 3.15
N ARG A 67 11.64 -6.60 3.88
CA ARG A 67 11.98 -7.16 5.19
C ARG A 67 11.84 -6.07 6.23
N ASP A 68 11.23 -6.46 7.35
CA ASP A 68 11.13 -5.72 8.61
C ASP A 68 10.54 -4.30 8.50
N PHE A 69 10.01 -3.79 9.60
CA PHE A 69 9.67 -2.37 9.72
C PHE A 69 10.76 -1.70 10.56
N SER A 70 11.28 -0.57 10.10
CA SER A 70 12.09 0.25 11.00
C SER A 70 11.18 0.83 12.09
N ILE A 71 11.74 1.11 13.28
CA ILE A 71 10.99 1.71 14.39
C ILE A 71 10.36 3.05 13.96
N GLU A 72 11.05 3.76 13.08
CA GLU A 72 10.58 4.99 12.48
C GLU A 72 9.46 4.77 11.46
N GLU A 73 9.18 3.57 10.95
CA GLU A 73 8.09 3.27 10.01
C GLU A 73 6.80 2.80 10.74
N LEU A 74 6.90 2.45 12.03
CA LEU A 74 5.84 1.84 12.85
C LEU A 74 4.94 2.91 13.51
N ASP A 75 3.95 3.47 12.80
CA ASP A 75 2.98 4.38 13.43
C ASP A 75 1.75 3.62 13.99
N THR A 76 0.99 2.93 13.12
CA THR A 76 -0.37 2.45 13.50
C THR A 76 -0.64 0.97 13.21
N TRP A 77 0.23 0.27 12.45
CA TRP A 77 -0.16 -0.95 11.72
C TRP A 77 -0.07 -2.30 12.45
N ASN A 78 0.63 -2.38 13.58
CA ASN A 78 1.19 -3.67 14.02
C ASN A 78 0.38 -4.42 15.08
N TYR A 79 -0.93 -4.21 15.18
CA TYR A 79 -1.72 -4.80 16.26
C TYR A 79 -2.90 -5.68 15.83
N TYR A 80 -3.23 -5.79 14.54
CA TYR A 80 -4.43 -6.51 14.12
C TYR A 80 -4.20 -7.77 13.27
N VAL A 81 -2.98 -8.08 12.83
CA VAL A 81 -2.71 -9.41 12.25
C VAL A 81 -2.32 -10.34 13.42
N PRO A 82 -3.20 -11.28 13.84
CA PRO A 82 -2.90 -12.18 14.96
C PRO A 82 -1.92 -13.23 14.47
N GLU A 83 -0.63 -12.91 14.53
CA GLU A 83 0.45 -13.87 14.40
C GLU A 83 1.43 -13.65 15.56
N ASP A 84 1.87 -14.76 16.15
CA ASP A 84 2.84 -14.74 17.23
C ASP A 84 4.13 -14.03 16.77
N ARG A 85 4.49 -12.97 17.48
CA ARG A 85 5.58 -12.03 17.14
C ARG A 85 6.94 -12.69 16.89
N GLU A 86 7.16 -13.92 17.36
CA GLU A 86 8.44 -14.63 17.27
C GLU A 86 8.59 -15.53 16.04
N VAL A 87 7.51 -15.88 15.34
CA VAL A 87 7.58 -16.70 14.09
C VAL A 87 7.69 -15.80 12.86
N SER A 88 7.45 -14.52 13.05
CA SER A 88 6.83 -13.74 12.02
C SER A 88 7.76 -12.68 11.46
N GLU A 89 9.09 -12.69 11.49
CA GLU A 89 9.88 -11.61 10.84
C GLU A 89 9.56 -11.31 9.34
N TRP A 90 8.69 -10.34 9.02
CA TRP A 90 7.33 -10.59 8.47
C TRP A 90 7.36 -10.51 6.94
N HIS A 91 6.63 -11.39 6.23
CA HIS A 91 6.43 -11.28 4.79
C HIS A 91 5.72 -9.96 4.46
N LEU A 92 6.47 -8.97 3.97
CA LEU A 92 6.00 -7.64 3.64
C LEU A 92 6.12 -7.39 2.14
N TYR A 93 5.35 -6.44 1.64
CA TYR A 93 5.53 -5.81 0.34
C TYR A 93 5.96 -4.36 0.51
N TYR A 94 6.95 -3.93 -0.28
CA TYR A 94 7.00 -2.54 -0.71
C TYR A 94 5.90 -2.33 -1.75
N ALA A 95 5.06 -1.32 -1.55
CA ALA A 95 3.93 -1.03 -2.41
C ALA A 95 3.85 0.44 -2.80
N PHE A 96 3.31 0.70 -3.98
CA PHE A 96 2.91 2.04 -4.40
C PHE A 96 1.46 2.30 -4.03
N VAL A 97 1.19 3.49 -3.49
CA VAL A 97 -0.17 4.03 -3.49
C VAL A 97 -0.39 4.65 -4.86
N ILE A 98 -1.42 4.20 -5.58
CA ILE A 98 -1.71 4.65 -6.94
C ILE A 98 -3.11 5.27 -7.06
N THR A 99 -3.21 6.28 -7.91
CA THR A 99 -4.48 6.87 -8.36
C THR A 99 -4.53 6.86 -9.88
N TRP A 100 -5.70 6.64 -10.44
CA TRP A 100 -5.89 6.58 -11.89
C TRP A 100 -6.30 7.93 -12.48
N ASN A 101 -5.95 8.17 -13.75
CA ASN A 101 -6.58 9.21 -14.56
C ASN A 101 -8.08 8.92 -14.77
N LYS A 102 -8.80 9.89 -15.34
CA LYS A 102 -10.25 9.80 -15.58
C LYS A 102 -10.63 8.60 -16.44
N GLU A 103 -9.77 8.22 -17.36
CA GLU A 103 -9.96 7.09 -18.29
C GLU A 103 -9.57 5.73 -17.67
N HIS A 104 -9.08 5.69 -16.43
CA HIS A 104 -8.61 4.47 -15.76
C HIS A 104 -7.56 3.67 -16.55
N SER A 105 -6.71 4.36 -17.30
CA SER A 105 -5.69 3.77 -18.18
C SER A 105 -4.25 4.01 -17.74
N ILE A 106 -4.00 5.13 -17.05
CA ILE A 106 -2.67 5.51 -16.56
C ILE A 106 -2.77 5.79 -15.06
N ALA A 107 -1.97 5.05 -14.30
CA ALA A 107 -1.81 5.24 -12.87
C ALA A 107 -0.72 6.28 -12.59
N LYS A 108 -0.90 7.04 -11.51
CA LYS A 108 0.11 7.93 -10.94
C LYS A 108 0.44 7.45 -9.52
N ARG A 109 1.73 7.46 -9.16
CA ARG A 109 2.17 7.20 -7.79
C ARG A 109 1.87 8.41 -6.91
N THR A 110 1.05 8.23 -5.90
CA THR A 110 0.71 9.27 -4.91
C THR A 110 1.35 9.04 -3.55
N GLY A 111 1.89 7.85 -3.31
CA GLY A 111 2.55 7.51 -2.06
C GLY A 111 3.35 6.21 -2.12
N LEU A 112 3.99 5.90 -1.01
CA LEU A 112 4.70 4.65 -0.76
C LEU A 112 4.11 3.99 0.47
N ALA A 113 4.09 2.67 0.47
CA ALA A 113 3.60 1.87 1.58
C ALA A 113 4.51 0.65 1.81
N LYS A 114 4.53 0.17 3.04
CA LYS A 114 5.07 -1.12 3.42
C LYS A 114 3.97 -1.87 4.16
N VAL A 115 3.59 -3.04 3.66
CA VAL A 115 2.32 -3.71 4.00
C VAL A 115 2.54 -5.21 4.12
N TYR A 116 1.94 -5.85 5.12
CA TYR A 116 1.94 -7.32 5.25
C TYR A 116 1.33 -7.98 4.01
N GLN A 117 2.03 -8.97 3.46
CA GLN A 117 1.54 -9.72 2.30
C GLN A 117 0.19 -10.35 2.60
N ARG A 118 0.03 -10.94 3.80
CA ARG A 118 -1.23 -11.55 4.26
C ARG A 118 -2.40 -10.56 4.27
N ALA A 119 -2.15 -9.27 4.48
CA ALA A 119 -3.22 -8.28 4.48
C ALA A 119 -3.86 -8.08 3.10
N PHE A 120 -3.13 -8.31 2.00
CA PHE A 120 -3.74 -8.36 0.68
C PHE A 120 -4.74 -9.52 0.57
N ASP A 121 -4.53 -10.63 1.28
CA ASP A 121 -5.39 -11.81 1.23
C ASP A 121 -6.62 -11.70 2.15
N VAL A 122 -6.45 -11.19 3.37
CA VAL A 122 -7.48 -11.27 4.41
C VAL A 122 -8.10 -9.93 4.81
N ALA A 123 -7.44 -8.81 4.51
CA ALA A 123 -7.80 -7.49 5.04
C ALA A 123 -8.17 -6.46 3.98
N SER A 124 -7.87 -6.72 2.70
CA SER A 124 -8.20 -5.80 1.61
C SER A 124 -9.70 -5.70 1.34
N PHE A 125 -10.16 -4.53 0.93
CA PHE A 125 -11.54 -4.30 0.50
C PHE A 125 -11.87 -5.00 -0.82
N HIS A 126 -13.17 -5.25 -1.07
CA HIS A 126 -13.65 -5.79 -2.34
C HIS A 126 -13.12 -4.92 -3.51
N PRO A 127 -12.57 -5.52 -4.59
CA PRO A 127 -12.67 -6.92 -4.98
C PRO A 127 -11.57 -7.87 -4.45
N GLY A 128 -10.78 -7.44 -3.46
CA GLY A 128 -9.69 -8.22 -2.89
C GLY A 128 -8.39 -8.15 -3.72
N LYS A 129 -7.38 -8.94 -3.33
CA LYS A 129 -6.12 -9.09 -4.09
C LYS A 129 -6.37 -9.51 -5.52
N LYS A 130 -5.79 -8.77 -6.47
CA LYS A 130 -5.83 -9.09 -7.91
C LYS A 130 -4.45 -9.00 -8.55
N TRP A 131 -4.14 -9.91 -9.47
CA TRP A 131 -2.98 -9.77 -10.35
C TRP A 131 -3.36 -8.91 -11.55
N LYS A 132 -2.71 -7.75 -11.72
CA LYS A 132 -3.15 -6.72 -12.67
C LYS A 132 -1.97 -6.04 -13.37
N GLU A 133 -2.13 -5.79 -14.66
CA GLU A 133 -1.24 -4.94 -15.45
C GLU A 133 -1.47 -3.47 -15.11
N THR A 134 -0.39 -2.74 -14.88
CA THR A 134 -0.42 -1.32 -14.56
C THR A 134 0.54 -0.56 -15.46
N THR A 135 0.04 0.52 -16.07
CA THR A 135 0.86 1.55 -16.73
C THR A 135 0.97 2.73 -15.77
N LEU A 136 2.18 3.03 -15.33
CA LEU A 136 2.49 4.13 -14.41
C LEU A 136 3.19 5.26 -15.16
N GLY A 137 2.69 6.49 -14.98
CA GLY A 137 3.20 7.70 -15.63
C GLY A 137 2.97 8.99 -14.85
#